data_AF-A0A6V7HJC2-F1
#
_entry.id   AF-A0A6V7HJC2-F1
#
_cell.length_a   1.000
_cell.length_b   1.000
_cell.length_c   1.000
_cell.angle_alpha   90.00
_cell.angle_beta   90.00
_cell.angle_gamma   90.00
#
_symmetry.space_group_name_H-M   'P 1'
#
loop_
_entity.id
_entity.type
_entity.pdbx_description
1 polymer ?
#
loop_
_entity_poly.entity_id
_entity_poly.type
_entity_poly.pdbx_seq_one_letter_code
_entity_poly.pdbx_strand_id
1 'polypeptide(L)'
;KMSHRLSNKQKLKSLLQVTTTAAMFYGGFCIYQGDENFYNKFVMPLARLVNPEVAHNAAVQVLKWGLLSTKDTNDPASLNVDVWGMKFKNPVGMAAGSVTPKPQPGNLKPRLFRLLEDNAVVNRYGFNSEGHDIVWERLQKLKKNQNFNGIVGVNLGKNKMSEDAAQDYIDGIRKFADVADYFVINISSPNTPGLRMLQNKRDLEDLLTKINNVRQSIQSKQPLLLKLAPDLSDSEKQDIADVIAKKKSKVDGLILCNTTVTRNNLTSPLKEELGGLSGAPLTDMSTAMISDMYKRTYGTVPIIGVGGIFTGADAYDKIKAGASLVQVYTSFTYRGPPVIGKIKRELNDMLKKDGLKSIKDAVGKDTNIR
;
A
#
# COMPACT_ATOMS: atom_id res chain seq x y z
N LYS A 1 -6.18 -63.71 -17.88
CA LYS A 1 -5.21 -62.64 -17.52
C LYS A 1 -5.03 -62.66 -16.00
N MET A 2 -3.95 -63.25 -15.49
CA MET A 2 -3.71 -63.30 -14.03
C MET A 2 -3.44 -61.87 -13.51
N SER A 3 -4.19 -61.45 -12.48
CA SER A 3 -3.88 -60.22 -11.76
C SER A 3 -2.59 -60.42 -10.97
N HIS A 4 -1.48 -59.81 -11.40
CA HIS A 4 -0.28 -59.75 -10.57
C HIS A 4 -0.61 -58.99 -9.29
N ARG A 5 -0.63 -59.70 -8.16
CA ARG A 5 -0.86 -59.11 -6.83
C ARG A 5 0.36 -58.25 -6.47
N LEU A 6 0.19 -56.92 -6.42
CA LEU A 6 1.26 -55.99 -6.07
C LEU A 6 1.88 -56.36 -4.71
N SER A 7 3.20 -56.29 -4.61
CA SER A 7 3.89 -56.47 -3.33
C SER A 7 3.52 -55.35 -2.36
N ASN A 8 3.63 -55.60 -1.05
CA ASN A 8 3.34 -54.57 -0.03
C ASN A 8 4.19 -53.31 -0.23
N LYS A 9 5.44 -53.45 -0.70
CA LYS A 9 6.33 -52.32 -1.06
C LYS A 9 5.78 -51.52 -2.25
N GLN A 10 5.26 -52.20 -3.28
CA GLN A 10 4.65 -51.53 -4.43
C GLN A 10 3.35 -50.82 -4.04
N LYS A 11 2.50 -51.46 -3.22
CA LYS A 11 1.29 -50.83 -2.69
C LYS A 11 1.59 -49.58 -1.86
N LEU A 12 2.60 -49.65 -0.99
CA LEU A 12 3.03 -48.52 -0.18
C LEU A 12 3.58 -47.38 -1.05
N LYS A 13 4.41 -47.71 -2.06
CA LYS A 13 4.92 -46.72 -3.02
C LYS A 13 3.78 -46.05 -3.80
N SER A 14 2.83 -46.82 -4.30
CA SER A 14 1.66 -46.30 -5.02
C SER A 14 0.78 -45.44 -4.11
N LEU A 15 0.54 -45.87 -2.86
CA LEU A 15 -0.21 -45.08 -1.88
C LEU A 15 0.47 -43.73 -1.64
N LEU A 16 1.78 -43.73 -1.38
CA LEU A 16 2.54 -42.50 -1.16
C LEU A 16 2.50 -41.59 -2.39
N GLN A 17 2.69 -42.14 -3.58
CA GLN A 17 2.63 -41.36 -4.82
C GLN A 17 1.25 -40.72 -5.04
N VAL A 18 0.17 -41.47 -4.84
CA VAL A 18 -1.20 -40.96 -5.00
C VAL A 18 -1.52 -39.90 -3.95
N THR A 19 -1.19 -40.13 -2.69
CA THR A 19 -1.49 -39.17 -1.61
C THR A 19 -0.68 -37.88 -1.77
N THR A 20 0.62 -37.96 -2.10
CA THR A 20 1.44 -36.78 -2.36
C THR A 20 0.92 -36.00 -3.57
N THR A 21 0.56 -36.68 -4.66
CA THR A 21 0.03 -36.01 -5.87
C THR A 21 -1.30 -35.32 -5.59
N ALA A 22 -2.23 -36.02 -4.91
CA ALA A 22 -3.52 -35.45 -4.53
C ALA A 22 -3.36 -34.25 -3.59
N ALA A 23 -2.46 -34.32 -2.61
CA ALA A 23 -2.17 -33.22 -1.70
C ALA A 23 -1.57 -32.00 -2.44
N MET A 24 -0.65 -32.23 -3.38
CA MET A 24 -0.07 -31.16 -4.21
C MET A 24 -1.15 -30.51 -5.09
N PHE A 25 -2.00 -31.30 -5.73
CA PHE A 25 -3.07 -30.77 -6.58
C PHE A 25 -4.09 -29.97 -5.75
N TYR A 26 -4.54 -30.51 -4.62
CA TYR A 26 -5.45 -29.82 -3.71
C TYR A 26 -4.84 -28.53 -3.17
N GLY A 27 -3.58 -28.57 -2.72
CA GLY A 27 -2.87 -27.39 -2.24
C GLY A 27 -2.70 -26.34 -3.33
N GLY A 28 -2.34 -26.75 -4.55
CA GLY A 28 -2.27 -25.88 -5.72
C GLY A 28 -3.62 -25.24 -6.05
N PHE A 29 -4.71 -26.00 -5.99
CA PHE A 29 -6.07 -25.50 -6.17
C PHE A 29 -6.46 -24.48 -5.09
N CYS A 30 -6.20 -24.77 -3.81
CA CYS A 30 -6.48 -23.83 -2.72
C CYS A 30 -5.68 -22.52 -2.84
N ILE A 31 -4.40 -22.60 -3.22
CA ILE A 31 -3.57 -21.41 -3.50
C ILE A 31 -4.15 -20.63 -4.67
N TYR A 32 -4.42 -21.30 -5.79
CA TYR A 32 -4.98 -20.68 -6.98
C TYR A 32 -6.29 -19.95 -6.67
N GLN A 33 -7.19 -20.59 -5.92
CA GLN A 33 -8.49 -20.04 -5.56
C GLN A 33 -8.45 -18.94 -4.49
N GLY A 34 -7.30 -18.74 -3.83
CA GLY A 34 -7.20 -17.78 -2.73
C GLY A 34 -7.94 -18.23 -1.47
N ASP A 35 -7.91 -19.52 -1.13
CA ASP A 35 -8.58 -20.02 0.08
C ASP A 35 -7.94 -19.42 1.36
N GLU A 36 -8.70 -18.57 2.06
CA GLU A 36 -8.22 -17.84 3.24
C GLU A 36 -7.69 -18.76 4.34
N ASN A 37 -8.35 -19.90 4.57
CA ASN A 37 -7.94 -20.84 5.62
C ASN A 37 -6.65 -21.56 5.25
N PHE A 38 -6.52 -21.98 4.00
CA PHE A 38 -5.33 -22.64 3.49
C PHE A 38 -4.12 -21.71 3.50
N TYR A 39 -4.31 -20.44 3.11
CA TYR A 39 -3.26 -19.43 3.21
C TYR A 39 -2.81 -19.22 4.65
N ASN A 40 -3.76 -19.02 5.57
CA ASN A 40 -3.43 -18.76 6.97
C ASN A 40 -2.76 -19.97 7.67
N LYS A 41 -3.20 -21.19 7.37
CA LYS A 41 -2.71 -22.41 8.06
C LYS A 41 -1.43 -23.00 7.45
N PHE A 42 -1.22 -22.86 6.14
CA PHE A 42 -0.13 -23.55 5.45
C PHE A 42 0.79 -22.59 4.69
N VAL A 43 0.25 -21.78 3.77
CA VAL A 43 1.07 -20.98 2.84
C VAL A 43 1.87 -19.90 3.58
N MET A 44 1.18 -19.09 4.40
CA MET A 44 1.82 -17.97 5.08
C MET A 44 2.80 -18.40 6.17
N PRO A 45 2.52 -19.43 7.01
CA PRO A 45 3.53 -19.99 7.91
C PRO A 45 4.81 -20.43 7.19
N LEU A 46 4.71 -21.11 6.04
CA LEU A 46 5.88 -21.50 5.25
C LEU A 46 6.61 -20.29 4.66
N ALA A 47 5.88 -19.31 4.12
CA ALA A 47 6.48 -18.08 3.60
C ALA A 47 7.22 -17.25 4.66
N ARG A 48 6.88 -17.43 5.94
CA ARG A 48 7.55 -16.78 7.07
C ARG A 48 8.90 -17.39 7.43
N LEU A 49 9.20 -18.60 6.96
CA LEU A 49 10.51 -19.25 7.14
C LEU A 49 11.59 -18.71 6.18
N VAL A 50 11.17 -18.10 5.07
CA VAL A 50 12.08 -17.56 4.04
C VAL A 50 12.38 -16.09 4.35
N ASN A 51 13.61 -15.61 4.13
CA ASN A 51 13.95 -14.18 4.26
C ASN A 51 12.86 -13.28 3.62
N PRO A 52 12.39 -12.21 4.29
CA PRO A 52 11.22 -11.47 3.84
C PRO A 52 11.41 -10.75 2.50
N GLU A 53 12.62 -10.30 2.16
CA GLU A 53 12.89 -9.66 0.86
C GLU A 53 12.94 -10.71 -0.26
N VAL A 54 13.48 -11.90 0.02
CA VAL A 54 13.44 -13.04 -0.91
C VAL A 54 12.00 -13.50 -1.15
N ALA A 55 11.21 -13.64 -0.08
CA ALA A 55 9.80 -14.02 -0.15
C ALA A 55 8.98 -13.00 -0.95
N HIS A 56 9.23 -11.69 -0.76
CA HIS A 56 8.59 -10.63 -1.53
C HIS A 56 8.92 -10.74 -3.03
N ASN A 57 10.19 -10.89 -3.38
CA ASN A 57 10.60 -11.01 -4.77
C ASN A 57 10.01 -12.27 -5.44
N ALA A 58 9.99 -13.39 -4.72
CA ALA A 58 9.33 -14.60 -5.19
C ALA A 58 7.83 -14.38 -5.41
N ALA A 59 7.13 -13.71 -4.50
CA ALA A 59 5.71 -13.40 -4.65
C ALA A 59 5.44 -12.49 -5.86
N VAL A 60 6.26 -11.47 -6.09
CA VAL A 60 6.17 -10.61 -7.29
C VAL A 60 6.38 -11.43 -8.57
N GLN A 61 7.31 -12.39 -8.56
CA GLN A 61 7.54 -13.26 -9.72
C GLN A 61 6.36 -14.19 -10.00
N VAL A 62 5.77 -14.79 -8.95
CA VAL A 62 4.55 -15.61 -9.04
C VAL A 62 3.38 -14.80 -9.62
N LEU A 63 3.21 -13.55 -9.18
CA LEU A 63 2.20 -12.63 -9.73
C LEU A 63 2.47 -12.29 -11.19
N LYS A 64 3.72 -12.05 -11.59
CA LYS A 64 4.11 -11.81 -12.99
C LYS A 64 3.80 -13.01 -13.90
N TRP A 65 3.88 -14.22 -13.37
CA TRP A 65 3.55 -15.45 -14.10
C TRP A 65 2.04 -15.75 -14.16
N GLY A 66 1.19 -14.97 -13.47
CA GLY A 66 -0.26 -15.17 -13.48
C GLY A 66 -0.71 -16.46 -12.78
N LEU A 67 0.07 -16.97 -11.82
CA LEU A 67 -0.21 -18.25 -11.14
C LEU A 67 -1.25 -18.14 -10.01
N LEU A 68 -1.81 -16.95 -9.78
CA LEU A 68 -2.86 -16.71 -8.79
C LEU A 68 -4.13 -16.29 -9.52
N SER A 69 -5.29 -16.75 -9.04
CA SER A 69 -6.56 -16.37 -9.64
C SER A 69 -6.79 -14.86 -9.51
N THR A 70 -7.23 -14.25 -10.60
CA THR A 70 -7.70 -12.87 -10.67
C THR A 70 -9.21 -12.79 -10.45
N LYS A 71 -9.82 -13.76 -9.73
CA LYS A 71 -11.27 -13.87 -9.53
C LYS A 71 -11.87 -12.48 -9.32
N ASP A 72 -12.67 -12.05 -10.29
CA ASP A 72 -13.42 -10.81 -10.22
C ASP A 72 -14.42 -10.98 -9.08
N THR A 73 -14.08 -10.44 -7.92
CA THR A 73 -15.04 -10.32 -6.83
C THR A 73 -15.98 -9.23 -7.30
N ASN A 74 -17.21 -9.60 -7.69
CA ASN A 74 -18.28 -8.64 -7.91
C ASN A 74 -18.44 -7.79 -6.65
N ASP A 75 -17.77 -6.64 -6.63
CA ASP A 75 -17.76 -5.75 -5.48
C ASP A 75 -19.15 -5.15 -5.33
N PRO A 76 -19.74 -5.18 -4.12
CA PRO A 76 -21.05 -4.60 -3.91
C PRO A 76 -20.99 -3.09 -4.15
N ALA A 77 -22.04 -2.54 -4.76
CA ALA A 77 -22.09 -1.12 -5.12
C ALA A 77 -21.94 -0.16 -3.93
N SER A 78 -22.23 -0.63 -2.71
CA SER A 78 -21.99 0.09 -1.44
C SER A 78 -20.51 0.44 -1.22
N LEU A 79 -19.58 -0.31 -1.84
CA LEU A 79 -18.14 -0.06 -1.77
C LEU A 79 -17.64 0.93 -2.82
N ASN A 80 -18.46 1.32 -3.80
CA ASN A 80 -18.02 2.25 -4.83
C ASN A 80 -17.62 3.60 -4.20
N VAL A 81 -16.51 4.16 -4.67
CA VAL A 81 -16.02 5.48 -4.25
C VAL A 81 -15.73 6.33 -5.47
N ASP A 82 -16.34 7.51 -5.52
CA ASP A 82 -16.04 8.53 -6.51
C ASP A 82 -15.17 9.61 -5.86
N VAL A 83 -13.91 9.71 -6.27
CA VAL A 83 -12.97 10.70 -5.75
C VAL A 83 -12.01 11.15 -6.85
N TRP A 84 -11.70 12.45 -6.89
CA TRP A 84 -10.87 13.08 -7.93
C TRP A 84 -11.37 12.88 -9.37
N GLY A 85 -12.69 12.71 -9.54
CA GLY A 85 -13.28 12.39 -10.85
C GLY A 85 -13.02 10.96 -11.33
N MET A 86 -12.41 10.11 -10.50
CA MET A 86 -12.19 8.69 -10.77
C MET A 86 -13.20 7.84 -10.01
N LYS A 87 -13.64 6.74 -10.64
CA LYS A 87 -14.56 5.76 -10.06
C LYS A 87 -13.81 4.53 -9.59
N PHE A 88 -13.74 4.33 -8.28
CA PHE A 88 -13.15 3.15 -7.67
C PHE A 88 -14.27 2.13 -7.39
N LYS A 89 -14.09 0.88 -7.83
CA LYS A 89 -15.05 -0.22 -7.55
C LYS A 89 -15.18 -0.55 -6.06
N ASN A 90 -14.12 -0.27 -5.30
CA ASN A 90 -14.05 -0.48 -3.86
C ASN A 90 -12.97 0.46 -3.27
N PRO A 91 -12.95 0.70 -1.94
CA PRO A 91 -12.02 1.66 -1.35
C PRO A 91 -10.61 1.09 -1.10
N VAL A 92 -10.31 -0.17 -1.46
CA VAL A 92 -9.11 -0.88 -1.00
C VAL A 92 -8.05 -0.94 -2.11
N GLY A 93 -6.92 -0.29 -1.88
CA GLY A 93 -5.73 -0.32 -2.74
C GLY A 93 -4.52 -1.01 -2.10
N MET A 94 -3.46 -1.20 -2.89
CA MET A 94 -2.16 -1.65 -2.42
C MET A 94 -1.21 -0.46 -2.28
N ALA A 95 -0.51 -0.35 -1.15
CA ALA A 95 0.51 0.69 -1.00
C ALA A 95 1.76 0.31 -1.80
N ALA A 96 2.28 1.25 -2.59
CA ALA A 96 3.51 1.07 -3.37
C ALA A 96 4.71 1.77 -2.72
N GLY A 97 5.91 1.25 -3.00
CA GLY A 97 7.17 1.97 -2.82
C GLY A 97 7.30 3.15 -3.79
N SER A 98 8.40 3.91 -3.71
CA SER A 98 8.64 5.06 -4.58
C SER A 98 9.59 4.73 -5.73
N VAL A 99 9.31 5.29 -6.90
CA VAL A 99 10.24 5.33 -8.04
C VAL A 99 11.08 6.60 -7.99
N THR A 100 12.35 6.49 -8.36
CA THR A 100 13.28 7.63 -8.43
C THR A 100 13.70 7.90 -9.88
N PRO A 101 14.16 9.11 -10.23
CA PRO A 101 14.58 9.43 -11.59
C PRO A 101 15.59 8.44 -12.17
N LYS A 102 16.73 8.29 -11.50
CA LYS A 102 17.78 7.35 -11.85
C LYS A 102 17.60 6.03 -11.09
N PRO A 103 18.04 4.89 -11.66
CA PRO A 103 18.13 3.64 -10.93
C PRO A 103 19.03 3.78 -9.69
N GLN A 104 18.66 3.12 -8.60
CA GLN A 104 19.51 3.01 -7.41
C GLN A 104 19.23 1.72 -6.64
N PRO A 105 20.24 1.10 -6.00
CA PRO A 105 20.08 -0.19 -5.35
C PRO A 105 19.35 -0.12 -3.99
N GLY A 106 19.20 1.09 -3.42
CA GLY A 106 18.77 1.32 -2.04
C GLY A 106 19.88 1.09 -1.01
N ASN A 107 19.51 0.97 0.26
CA ASN A 107 20.47 0.69 1.35
C ASN A 107 20.90 -0.79 1.35
N LEU A 108 22.01 -1.09 2.05
CA LEU A 108 22.57 -2.44 2.17
C LEU A 108 21.61 -3.42 2.84
N LYS A 109 21.68 -4.69 2.43
CA LYS A 109 20.93 -5.80 3.03
C LYS A 109 21.67 -6.35 4.26
N PRO A 110 20.98 -6.93 5.26
CA PRO A 110 19.52 -7.03 5.38
C PRO A 110 18.87 -5.68 5.74
N ARG A 111 17.71 -5.42 5.13
CA ARG A 111 16.98 -4.13 5.24
C ARG A 111 15.47 -4.28 5.39
N LEU A 112 14.99 -5.50 5.55
CA LEU A 112 13.59 -5.83 5.78
C LEU A 112 13.53 -6.91 6.87
N PHE A 113 12.75 -6.63 7.92
CA PHE A 113 12.65 -7.46 9.11
C PHE A 113 11.17 -7.68 9.42
N ARG A 114 10.77 -8.94 9.65
CA ARG A 114 9.42 -9.28 10.11
C ARG A 114 9.43 -9.43 11.62
N LEU A 115 8.63 -8.63 12.30
CA LEU A 115 8.36 -8.73 13.72
C LEU A 115 7.09 -9.58 13.83
N LEU A 116 7.26 -10.89 13.98
CA LEU A 116 6.16 -11.85 13.87
C LEU A 116 5.17 -11.70 15.03
N GLU A 117 5.71 -11.46 16.23
CA GLU A 117 4.98 -11.27 17.48
C GLU A 117 4.04 -10.05 17.40
N ASP A 118 4.48 -9.01 16.69
CA ASP A 118 3.80 -7.72 16.63
C ASP A 118 2.93 -7.55 15.36
N ASN A 119 2.86 -8.55 14.47
CA ASN A 119 2.28 -8.41 13.12
C ASN A 119 2.82 -7.17 12.38
N ALA A 120 4.13 -6.98 12.45
CA ALA A 120 4.78 -5.75 12.04
C ALA A 120 6.01 -5.98 11.15
N VAL A 121 6.38 -4.95 10.42
CA VAL A 121 7.57 -4.96 9.57
C VAL A 121 8.38 -3.70 9.82
N VAL A 122 9.67 -3.89 10.04
CA VAL A 122 10.67 -2.81 10.00
C VAL A 122 11.40 -2.89 8.67
N ASN A 123 11.54 -1.75 7.97
CA ASN A 123 12.34 -1.68 6.76
C ASN A 123 13.21 -0.42 6.68
N ARG A 124 14.36 -0.58 6.04
CA ARG A 124 15.31 0.49 5.73
C ARG A 124 15.71 0.50 4.26
N TYR A 125 14.75 0.36 3.34
CA TYR A 125 15.02 0.19 1.91
C TYR A 125 15.80 1.34 1.25
N GLY A 126 15.48 2.59 1.56
CA GLY A 126 16.13 3.76 0.95
C GLY A 126 15.85 3.91 -0.55
N PHE A 127 14.59 3.71 -0.97
CA PHE A 127 14.13 3.81 -2.37
C PHE A 127 14.98 3.01 -3.37
N ASN A 128 15.11 1.69 -3.18
CA ASN A 128 15.61 0.84 -4.25
C ASN A 128 14.66 0.93 -5.47
N SER A 129 15.18 1.32 -6.62
CA SER A 129 14.39 1.63 -7.82
C SER A 129 15.16 1.28 -9.09
N GLU A 130 14.43 0.85 -10.12
CA GLU A 130 14.96 0.64 -11.46
C GLU A 130 14.93 1.92 -12.33
N GLY A 131 14.56 3.07 -11.75
CA GLY A 131 14.52 4.35 -12.45
C GLY A 131 13.20 4.61 -13.18
N HIS A 132 13.02 5.87 -13.58
CA HIS A 132 11.81 6.34 -14.25
C HIS A 132 11.57 5.64 -15.60
N ASP A 133 12.61 5.45 -16.40
CA ASP A 133 12.47 4.89 -17.76
C ASP A 133 11.92 3.46 -17.74
N ILE A 134 12.51 2.58 -16.94
CA ILE A 134 12.08 1.17 -16.85
C ILE A 134 10.66 1.06 -16.30
N VAL A 135 10.32 1.87 -15.29
CA VAL A 135 8.96 1.86 -14.71
C VAL A 135 7.94 2.41 -15.71
N TRP A 136 8.28 3.46 -16.45
CA TRP A 136 7.39 4.05 -17.44
C TRP A 136 7.07 3.06 -18.55
N GLU A 137 8.06 2.33 -19.08
CA GLU A 137 7.84 1.30 -20.09
C GLU A 137 6.89 0.20 -19.60
N ARG A 138 7.01 -0.22 -18.34
CA ARG A 138 6.12 -1.22 -17.73
C ARG A 138 4.70 -0.70 -17.60
N LEU A 139 4.53 0.56 -17.18
CA LEU A 139 3.23 1.20 -17.06
C LEU A 139 2.58 1.45 -18.43
N GLN A 140 3.35 1.80 -19.45
CA GLN A 140 2.85 1.92 -20.81
C GLN A 140 2.31 0.59 -21.33
N LYS A 141 3.05 -0.52 -21.13
CA LYS A 141 2.58 -1.87 -21.48
C LYS A 141 1.30 -2.23 -20.72
N LEU A 142 1.22 -1.89 -19.44
CA LEU A 142 0.03 -2.12 -18.62
C LEU A 142 -1.19 -1.34 -19.13
N LYS A 143 -1.03 -0.04 -19.43
CA LYS A 143 -2.11 0.82 -19.91
C LYS A 143 -2.60 0.46 -21.32
N LYS A 144 -1.75 -0.16 -22.14
CA LYS A 144 -2.13 -0.72 -23.45
C LYS A 144 -2.92 -2.03 -23.34
N ASN A 145 -2.89 -2.71 -22.20
CA ASN A 145 -3.66 -3.93 -22.00
C ASN A 145 -5.15 -3.60 -21.79
N GLN A 146 -5.99 -3.97 -22.75
CA GLN A 146 -7.44 -3.71 -22.71
C GLN A 146 -8.16 -4.37 -21.52
N ASN A 147 -7.57 -5.43 -20.94
CA ASN A 147 -8.13 -6.10 -19.77
C ASN A 147 -7.78 -5.38 -18.45
N PHE A 148 -6.90 -4.38 -18.49
CA PHE A 148 -6.54 -3.62 -17.31
C PHE A 148 -7.56 -2.51 -17.03
N ASN A 149 -8.27 -2.62 -15.91
CA ASN A 149 -9.30 -1.67 -15.48
C ASN A 149 -9.02 -1.08 -14.08
N GLY A 150 -7.76 -1.13 -13.63
CA GLY A 150 -7.33 -0.60 -12.34
C GLY A 150 -6.87 0.85 -12.41
N ILE A 151 -6.84 1.51 -11.25
CA ILE A 151 -6.29 2.86 -11.07
C ILE A 151 -4.85 2.73 -10.57
N VAL A 152 -3.94 3.47 -11.20
CA VAL A 152 -2.49 3.46 -10.96
C VAL A 152 -2.03 4.83 -10.49
N GLY A 153 -1.67 4.90 -9.21
CA GLY A 153 -0.91 6.02 -8.66
C GLY A 153 0.58 5.81 -8.85
N VAL A 154 1.28 6.84 -9.34
CA VAL A 154 2.75 6.81 -9.43
C VAL A 154 3.33 7.53 -8.21
N ASN A 155 3.97 6.76 -7.34
CA ASN A 155 4.61 7.25 -6.14
C ASN A 155 6.05 7.68 -6.42
N LEU A 156 6.29 8.99 -6.41
CA LEU A 156 7.56 9.62 -6.76
C LEU A 156 8.40 9.83 -5.50
N GLY A 157 9.70 9.59 -5.62
CA GLY A 157 10.69 9.87 -4.60
C GLY A 157 11.96 10.45 -5.22
N LYS A 158 12.79 11.11 -4.40
CA LYS A 158 14.08 11.63 -4.84
C LYS A 158 15.16 10.54 -4.85
N ASN A 159 16.14 10.66 -5.74
CA ASN A 159 17.37 9.90 -5.66
C ASN A 159 18.15 10.28 -4.37
N LYS A 160 18.85 9.30 -3.78
CA LYS A 160 19.57 9.49 -2.50
C LYS A 160 20.58 10.64 -2.58
N MET A 161 21.32 10.70 -3.67
CA MET A 161 22.38 11.68 -3.95
C MET A 161 21.88 12.94 -4.67
N SER A 162 20.58 13.09 -4.91
CA SER A 162 20.05 14.30 -5.56
C SER A 162 20.08 15.48 -4.59
N GLU A 163 20.68 16.58 -5.06
CA GLU A 163 20.75 17.88 -4.38
C GLU A 163 19.45 18.67 -4.54
N ASP A 164 18.81 18.59 -5.71
CA ASP A 164 17.52 19.23 -5.98
C ASP A 164 16.38 18.20 -5.92
N ALA A 165 15.82 18.05 -4.72
CA ALA A 165 14.67 17.19 -4.52
C ALA A 165 13.45 17.61 -5.36
N ALA A 166 13.25 18.91 -5.60
CA ALA A 166 12.10 19.39 -6.37
C ALA A 166 12.19 18.95 -7.84
N GLN A 167 13.39 19.04 -8.43
CA GLN A 167 13.62 18.60 -9.79
C GLN A 167 13.32 17.11 -9.99
N ASP A 168 13.70 16.25 -9.04
CA ASP A 168 13.41 14.81 -9.12
C ASP A 168 11.89 14.52 -9.19
N TYR A 169 11.08 15.24 -8.43
CA TYR A 169 9.62 15.10 -8.49
C TYR A 169 9.05 15.66 -9.79
N ILE A 170 9.57 16.81 -10.25
CA ILE A 170 9.18 17.43 -11.52
C ILE A 170 9.46 16.49 -12.70
N ASP A 171 10.62 15.84 -12.72
CA ASP A 171 11.00 14.87 -13.74
C ASP A 171 10.05 13.67 -13.75
N GLY A 172 9.64 13.21 -12.56
CA GLY A 172 8.64 12.16 -12.43
C GLY A 172 7.28 12.56 -13.00
N ILE A 173 6.78 13.73 -12.63
CA ILE A 173 5.50 14.25 -13.14
C ILE A 173 5.53 14.34 -14.67
N ARG A 174 6.61 14.88 -15.25
CA ARG A 174 6.78 14.98 -16.70
C ARG A 174 6.83 13.60 -17.35
N LYS A 175 7.62 12.67 -16.80
CA LYS A 175 7.81 11.34 -17.38
C LYS A 175 6.51 10.54 -17.44
N PHE A 176 5.73 10.57 -16.37
CA PHE A 176 4.60 9.66 -16.17
C PHE A 176 3.23 10.29 -16.48
N ALA A 177 3.18 11.51 -17.01
CA ALA A 177 1.95 12.26 -17.29
C ALA A 177 0.98 11.54 -18.24
N ASP A 178 1.46 10.62 -19.07
CA ASP A 178 0.65 9.84 -20.01
C ASP A 178 0.16 8.48 -19.47
N VAL A 179 0.72 8.02 -18.34
CA VAL A 179 0.45 6.68 -17.79
C VAL A 179 -0.04 6.67 -16.34
N ALA A 180 0.12 7.77 -15.60
CA ALA A 180 -0.38 7.90 -14.23
C ALA A 180 -1.84 8.36 -14.20
N ASP A 181 -2.65 7.77 -13.32
CA ASP A 181 -3.98 8.31 -13.00
C ASP A 181 -3.90 9.40 -11.92
N TYR A 182 -2.95 9.25 -10.98
CA TYR A 182 -2.60 10.29 -10.00
C TYR A 182 -1.11 10.20 -9.61
N PHE A 183 -0.57 11.30 -9.08
CA PHE A 183 0.79 11.38 -8.57
C PHE A 183 0.83 11.39 -7.05
N VAL A 184 1.89 10.83 -6.47
CA VAL A 184 2.19 10.96 -5.04
C VAL A 184 3.57 11.55 -4.87
N ILE A 185 3.67 12.64 -4.10
CA ILE A 185 4.93 13.22 -3.64
C ILE A 185 5.26 12.61 -2.28
N ASN A 186 6.26 11.72 -2.23
CA ASN A 186 6.66 11.04 -1.01
C ASN A 186 7.86 11.71 -0.34
N ILE A 187 7.56 12.56 0.64
CA ILE A 187 8.54 13.26 1.49
C ILE A 187 8.67 12.64 2.89
N SER A 188 8.17 11.41 3.10
CA SER A 188 7.95 10.85 4.44
C SER A 188 8.75 9.60 4.77
N SER A 189 9.59 9.13 3.84
CA SER A 189 10.48 7.98 4.10
C SER A 189 11.49 8.31 5.20
N PRO A 190 11.60 7.50 6.28
CA PRO A 190 12.67 7.67 7.28
C PRO A 190 14.02 7.15 6.78
N ASN A 191 14.05 6.50 5.61
CA ASN A 191 15.20 5.74 5.12
C ASN A 191 16.05 6.51 4.10
N THR A 192 15.65 7.75 3.81
CA THR A 192 16.35 8.68 2.93
C THR A 192 16.74 9.90 3.76
N PRO A 193 18.03 10.10 4.08
CA PRO A 193 18.47 11.18 4.96
C PRO A 193 17.96 12.56 4.51
N GLY A 194 17.53 13.38 5.48
CA GLY A 194 17.02 14.74 5.24
C GLY A 194 15.64 14.83 4.58
N LEU A 195 15.08 13.73 4.04
CA LEU A 195 13.84 13.79 3.25
C LEU A 195 12.65 14.33 4.06
N ARG A 196 12.52 13.90 5.32
CA ARG A 196 11.42 14.32 6.21
C ARG A 196 11.45 15.80 6.55
N MET A 197 12.59 16.49 6.39
CA MET A 197 12.66 17.94 6.59
C MET A 197 11.84 18.71 5.54
N LEU A 198 11.58 18.12 4.37
CA LEU A 198 10.70 18.71 3.35
C LEU A 198 9.24 18.85 3.82
N GLN A 199 8.88 18.30 4.99
CA GLN A 199 7.57 18.50 5.61
C GLN A 199 7.47 19.81 6.40
N ASN A 200 8.59 20.49 6.65
CA ASN A 200 8.61 21.79 7.32
C ASN A 200 7.90 22.85 6.47
N LYS A 201 7.21 23.79 7.12
CA LYS A 201 6.35 24.79 6.47
C LYS A 201 6.95 25.45 5.22
N ARG A 202 8.17 25.98 5.35
CA ARG A 202 8.86 26.72 4.28
C ARG A 202 9.26 25.81 3.12
N ASP A 203 9.90 24.69 3.43
CA ASP A 203 10.41 23.75 2.43
C ASP A 203 9.26 23.09 1.66
N LEU A 204 8.18 22.76 2.36
CA LEU A 204 6.97 22.20 1.76
C LEU A 204 6.29 23.20 0.82
N GLU A 205 6.16 24.46 1.25
CA GLU A 205 5.52 25.50 0.43
C GLU A 205 6.33 25.78 -0.84
N ASP A 206 7.66 25.86 -0.74
CA ASP A 206 8.54 26.03 -1.89
C ASP A 206 8.45 24.84 -2.86
N LEU A 207 8.55 23.62 -2.34
CA LEU A 207 8.46 22.39 -3.12
C LEU A 207 7.14 22.29 -3.89
N LEU A 208 6.01 22.45 -3.20
CA LEU A 208 4.68 22.32 -3.81
C LEU A 208 4.39 23.46 -4.78
N THR A 209 4.89 24.68 -4.51
CA THR A 209 4.77 25.80 -5.46
C THR A 209 5.50 25.50 -6.77
N LYS A 210 6.75 25.02 -6.70
CA LYS A 210 7.53 24.62 -7.89
C LYS A 210 6.84 23.50 -8.68
N ILE A 211 6.36 22.48 -7.99
CA ILE A 211 5.64 21.35 -8.60
C ILE A 211 4.36 21.83 -9.30
N ASN A 212 3.54 22.66 -8.65
CA ASN A 212 2.28 23.13 -9.22
C ASN A 212 2.51 24.07 -10.42
N ASN A 213 3.55 24.91 -10.40
CA ASN A 213 3.94 25.71 -11.56
C ASN A 213 4.24 24.83 -12.77
N VAL A 214 4.99 23.73 -12.58
CA VAL A 214 5.25 22.78 -13.67
C VAL A 214 3.95 22.09 -14.11
N ARG A 215 3.14 21.56 -13.19
CA ARG A 215 1.85 20.92 -13.52
C ARG A 215 0.96 21.84 -14.36
N GLN A 216 0.91 23.13 -14.02
CA GLN A 216 0.18 24.12 -14.79
C GLN A 216 0.77 24.31 -16.20
N SER A 217 2.10 24.47 -16.31
CA SER A 217 2.76 24.66 -17.61
C SER A 217 2.58 23.48 -18.58
N ILE A 218 2.52 22.25 -18.07
CA ILE A 218 2.32 21.04 -18.88
C ILE A 218 0.85 20.62 -18.95
N GLN A 219 -0.06 21.41 -18.37
CA GLN A 219 -1.49 21.11 -18.29
C GLN A 219 -1.81 19.71 -17.73
N SER A 220 -1.05 19.29 -16.71
CA SER A 220 -1.27 18.01 -16.02
C SER A 220 -2.67 17.97 -15.41
N LYS A 221 -3.43 16.90 -15.73
CA LYS A 221 -4.79 16.69 -15.22
C LYS A 221 -4.82 15.77 -14.00
N GLN A 222 -3.77 14.99 -13.80
CA GLN A 222 -3.63 14.04 -12.72
C GLN A 222 -3.68 14.73 -11.36
N PRO A 223 -4.46 14.22 -10.39
CA PRO A 223 -4.42 14.67 -9.02
C PRO A 223 -3.01 14.51 -8.41
N LEU A 224 -2.58 15.50 -7.63
CA LEU A 224 -1.32 15.46 -6.88
C LEU A 224 -1.62 15.17 -5.41
N LEU A 225 -1.14 14.04 -4.92
CA LEU A 225 -1.27 13.65 -3.52
C LEU A 225 0.06 13.85 -2.78
N LEU A 226 -0.03 14.14 -1.49
CA LEU A 226 1.11 14.24 -0.59
C LEU A 226 1.11 13.10 0.42
N LYS A 227 2.22 12.36 0.53
CA LYS A 227 2.35 11.27 1.51
C LYS A 227 3.18 11.72 2.70
N LEU A 228 2.57 11.71 3.89
CA LEU A 228 3.16 12.26 5.12
C LEU A 228 3.62 11.17 6.08
N ALA A 229 4.59 11.53 6.93
CA ALA A 229 5.04 10.71 8.04
C ALA A 229 4.05 10.85 9.21
N PRO A 230 3.83 9.80 10.01
CA PRO A 230 3.00 9.91 11.20
C PRO A 230 3.71 10.61 12.37
N ASP A 231 5.05 10.67 12.31
CA ASP A 231 5.90 11.25 13.35
C ASP A 231 5.96 12.78 13.21
N LEU A 232 4.81 13.45 13.40
CA LEU A 232 4.66 14.90 13.31
C LEU A 232 3.98 15.44 14.58
N SER A 233 4.49 16.56 15.09
CA SER A 233 3.84 17.34 16.14
C SER A 233 2.57 18.03 15.64
N ASP A 234 1.72 18.47 16.56
CA ASP A 234 0.46 19.13 16.20
C ASP A 234 0.67 20.48 15.49
N SER A 235 1.75 21.20 15.80
CA SER A 235 2.12 22.42 15.08
C SER A 235 2.57 22.12 13.65
N GLU A 236 3.38 21.07 13.44
CA GLU A 236 3.80 20.67 12.09
C GLU A 236 2.61 20.25 11.23
N LYS A 237 1.64 19.51 11.80
CA LYS A 237 0.39 19.16 11.10
C LYS A 237 -0.43 20.41 10.74
N GLN A 238 -0.51 21.41 11.63
CA GLN A 238 -1.18 22.67 11.31
C GLN A 238 -0.47 23.40 10.16
N ASP A 239 0.86 23.51 10.24
CA ASP A 239 1.66 24.15 9.21
C ASP A 239 1.47 23.49 7.85
N ILE A 240 1.43 22.16 7.80
CA ILE A 240 1.15 21.41 6.58
C ILE A 240 -0.25 21.73 6.06
N ALA A 241 -1.27 21.72 6.92
CA ALA A 241 -2.64 22.06 6.53
C ALA A 241 -2.75 23.48 5.95
N ASP A 242 -2.11 24.46 6.58
CA ASP A 242 -2.05 25.83 6.10
C ASP A 242 -1.37 25.93 4.72
N VAL A 243 -0.27 25.20 4.51
CA VAL A 243 0.48 25.22 3.25
C VAL A 243 -0.34 24.60 2.12
N ILE A 244 -0.98 23.45 2.34
CA ILE A 244 -1.76 22.78 1.29
C ILE A 244 -3.09 23.48 0.99
N ALA A 245 -3.59 24.34 1.89
CA ALA A 245 -4.77 25.17 1.63
C ALA A 245 -4.50 26.32 0.66
N LYS A 246 -3.24 26.77 0.53
CA LYS A 246 -2.86 27.87 -0.37
C LYS A 246 -2.95 27.43 -1.83
N LYS A 247 -3.56 28.25 -2.69
CA LYS A 247 -3.75 27.99 -4.13
C LYS A 247 -2.47 27.56 -4.87
N LYS A 248 -1.32 28.18 -4.56
CA LYS A 248 -0.03 27.91 -5.24
C LYS A 248 0.62 26.59 -4.80
N SER A 249 0.40 26.17 -3.56
CA SER A 249 1.00 24.97 -2.95
C SER A 249 -0.04 23.90 -2.64
N LYS A 250 -1.20 23.96 -3.27
CA LYS A 250 -2.29 23.01 -3.03
C LYS A 250 -1.93 21.59 -3.45
N VAL A 251 -2.52 20.64 -2.77
CA VAL A 251 -2.55 19.23 -3.17
C VAL A 251 -4.00 18.80 -3.32
N ASP A 252 -4.23 17.80 -4.16
CA ASP A 252 -5.57 17.30 -4.45
C ASP A 252 -5.98 16.17 -3.47
N GLY A 253 -5.03 15.61 -2.73
CA GLY A 253 -5.29 14.62 -1.67
C GLY A 253 -4.10 14.32 -0.76
N LEU A 254 -4.33 13.56 0.30
CA LEU A 254 -3.30 13.12 1.25
C LEU A 254 -3.22 11.59 1.31
N ILE A 255 -2.02 11.07 1.59
CA ILE A 255 -1.83 9.66 1.96
C ILE A 255 -1.26 9.60 3.38
N LEU A 256 -2.09 9.12 4.30
CA LEU A 256 -1.85 9.15 5.74
C LEU A 256 -1.87 7.72 6.29
N CYS A 257 -0.73 7.06 6.50
CA CYS A 257 0.62 7.63 6.52
C CYS A 257 1.70 6.66 6.02
N ASN A 258 2.94 7.15 6.03
CA ASN A 258 4.13 6.32 5.86
C ASN A 258 4.47 5.57 7.15
N THR A 259 5.58 4.82 7.16
CA THR A 259 6.06 4.11 8.34
C THR A 259 6.45 5.06 9.48
N THR A 260 6.35 4.62 10.73
CA THR A 260 6.80 5.38 11.93
C THR A 260 8.22 5.00 12.34
N VAL A 261 8.96 5.92 12.96
CA VAL A 261 10.21 5.59 13.67
C VAL A 261 9.99 5.28 15.15
N THR A 262 8.80 5.59 15.67
CA THR A 262 8.40 5.31 17.05
C THR A 262 8.34 3.80 17.30
N ARG A 263 8.72 3.37 18.51
CA ARG A 263 8.79 1.98 18.95
C ARG A 263 8.07 1.84 20.30
N ASN A 264 6.75 1.64 20.24
CA ASN A 264 5.93 1.51 21.45
C ASN A 264 5.52 0.05 21.65
N ASN A 265 5.80 -0.49 22.83
CA ASN A 265 5.28 -1.78 23.31
C ASN A 265 5.53 -2.98 22.36
N LEU A 266 6.67 -3.01 21.67
CA LEU A 266 7.03 -4.12 20.78
C LEU A 266 7.60 -5.32 21.55
N THR A 267 7.17 -6.51 21.14
CA THR A 267 7.56 -7.78 21.76
C THR A 267 8.68 -8.47 21.00
N SER A 268 8.73 -8.33 19.68
CA SER A 268 9.66 -9.06 18.83
C SER A 268 11.13 -8.84 19.23
N PRO A 269 12.01 -9.85 19.13
CA PRO A 269 13.45 -9.67 19.35
C PRO A 269 14.09 -8.70 18.33
N LEU A 270 13.42 -8.44 17.21
CA LEU A 270 13.86 -7.52 16.15
C LEU A 270 13.36 -6.08 16.33
N LYS A 271 12.79 -5.74 17.50
CA LYS A 271 12.22 -4.41 17.76
C LYS A 271 13.21 -3.25 17.66
N GLU A 272 14.49 -3.51 17.92
CA GLU A 272 15.58 -2.53 17.86
C GLU A 272 16.12 -2.30 16.43
N GLU A 273 15.59 -3.01 15.43
CA GLU A 273 16.01 -2.81 14.05
C GLU A 273 15.71 -1.37 13.59
N LEU A 274 16.73 -0.75 12.98
CA LEU A 274 16.63 0.60 12.44
C LEU A 274 15.75 0.65 11.19
N GLY A 275 15.03 1.75 11.02
CA GLY A 275 14.18 2.04 9.87
C GLY A 275 12.74 2.32 10.23
N GLY A 276 11.87 2.30 9.24
CA GLY A 276 10.44 2.54 9.41
C GLY A 276 9.68 1.29 9.84
N LEU A 277 8.91 1.39 10.93
CA LEU A 277 7.95 0.40 11.41
C LEU A 277 6.59 0.58 10.74
N SER A 278 5.99 -0.55 10.38
CA SER A 278 4.66 -0.68 9.78
C SER A 278 3.94 -1.88 10.36
N GLY A 279 2.64 -2.02 10.07
CA GLY A 279 1.82 -3.12 10.57
C GLY A 279 0.94 -2.71 11.73
N ALA A 280 0.49 -3.69 12.52
CA ALA A 280 -0.50 -3.47 13.58
C ALA A 280 -0.12 -2.38 14.61
N PRO A 281 1.16 -2.20 15.02
CA PRO A 281 1.53 -1.14 15.95
C PRO A 281 1.31 0.29 15.41
N LEU A 282 1.12 0.45 14.10
CA LEU A 282 0.86 1.74 13.46
C LEU A 282 -0.63 2.08 13.37
N THR A 283 -1.54 1.13 13.69
CA THR A 283 -2.99 1.30 13.49
C THR A 283 -3.52 2.57 14.14
N ASP A 284 -3.34 2.72 15.45
CA ASP A 284 -3.93 3.82 16.22
C ASP A 284 -3.35 5.17 15.83
N MET A 285 -2.01 5.26 15.76
CA MET A 285 -1.29 6.47 15.38
C MET A 285 -1.72 6.96 13.98
N SER A 286 -1.84 6.05 13.01
CA SER A 286 -2.26 6.41 11.66
C SER A 286 -3.74 6.79 11.59
N THR A 287 -4.62 6.12 12.34
CA THR A 287 -6.05 6.49 12.41
C THR A 287 -6.24 7.86 13.08
N ALA A 288 -5.52 8.14 14.17
CA ALA A 288 -5.52 9.44 14.83
C ALA A 288 -5.03 10.55 13.89
N MET A 289 -3.96 10.30 13.13
CA MET A 289 -3.46 11.27 12.14
C MET A 289 -4.48 11.56 11.05
N ILE A 290 -5.22 10.55 10.57
CA ILE A 290 -6.30 10.74 9.59
C ILE A 290 -7.38 11.66 10.16
N SER A 291 -7.86 11.40 11.38
CA SER A 291 -8.86 12.23 12.07
C SER A 291 -8.40 13.67 12.22
N ASP A 292 -7.16 13.87 12.64
CA ASP A 292 -6.58 15.19 12.88
C ASP A 292 -6.45 16.00 11.57
N MET A 293 -5.86 15.41 10.53
CA MET A 293 -5.71 16.09 9.24
C MET A 293 -7.05 16.31 8.53
N TYR A 294 -8.02 15.40 8.69
CA TYR A 294 -9.38 15.60 8.17
C TYR A 294 -10.04 16.83 8.80
N LYS A 295 -9.88 17.01 10.12
CA LYS A 295 -10.34 18.21 10.86
C LYS A 295 -9.65 19.48 10.40
N ARG A 296 -8.32 19.48 10.28
CA ARG A 296 -7.55 20.66 9.87
C ARG A 296 -7.82 21.08 8.42
N THR A 297 -8.19 20.14 7.57
CA THR A 297 -8.56 20.41 6.17
C THR A 297 -10.07 20.60 5.97
N TYR A 298 -10.86 20.59 7.04
CA TYR A 298 -12.33 20.70 7.00
C TYR A 298 -12.99 19.69 6.06
N GLY A 299 -12.41 18.49 5.95
CA GLY A 299 -12.87 17.44 5.03
C GLY A 299 -12.76 17.76 3.53
N THR A 300 -12.11 18.88 3.16
CA THR A 300 -12.04 19.32 1.75
C THR A 300 -10.94 18.65 0.94
N VAL A 301 -9.94 18.05 1.61
CA VAL A 301 -8.84 17.34 0.97
C VAL A 301 -9.03 15.83 1.18
N PRO A 302 -9.39 15.05 0.14
CA PRO A 302 -9.59 13.61 0.27
C PRO A 302 -8.34 12.88 0.79
N ILE A 303 -8.56 11.87 1.64
CA ILE A 303 -7.50 11.12 2.32
C ILE A 303 -7.50 9.65 1.89
N ILE A 304 -6.32 9.12 1.57
CA ILE A 304 -6.05 7.68 1.53
C ILE A 304 -5.45 7.27 2.87
N GLY A 305 -6.16 6.45 3.63
CA GLY A 305 -5.72 5.92 4.93
C GLY A 305 -4.79 4.72 4.80
N VAL A 306 -3.64 4.74 5.48
CA VAL A 306 -2.59 3.72 5.39
C VAL A 306 -1.97 3.51 6.77
N GLY A 307 -1.76 2.24 7.14
CA GLY A 307 -1.08 1.84 8.38
C GLY A 307 -1.92 0.89 9.22
N GLY A 308 -1.44 -0.35 9.41
CA GLY A 308 -2.06 -1.29 10.35
C GLY A 308 -3.42 -1.88 9.94
N ILE A 309 -3.74 -1.91 8.66
CA ILE A 309 -5.04 -2.43 8.16
C ILE A 309 -4.94 -3.95 7.95
N PHE A 310 -5.49 -4.74 8.87
CA PHE A 310 -5.53 -6.21 8.81
C PHE A 310 -6.93 -6.78 8.61
N THR A 311 -7.95 -6.01 8.94
CA THR A 311 -9.37 -6.39 8.91
C THR A 311 -10.20 -5.30 8.23
N GLY A 312 -11.45 -5.63 7.91
CA GLY A 312 -12.42 -4.63 7.51
C GLY A 312 -12.63 -3.57 8.58
N ALA A 313 -12.63 -3.96 9.86
CA ALA A 313 -12.82 -3.02 10.99
C ALA A 313 -11.74 -1.94 11.00
N ASP A 314 -10.46 -2.33 10.83
CA ASP A 314 -9.35 -1.36 10.74
C ASP A 314 -9.54 -0.39 9.57
N ALA A 315 -10.02 -0.89 8.42
CA ALA A 315 -10.31 -0.05 7.26
C ALA A 315 -11.50 0.89 7.52
N TYR A 316 -12.54 0.38 8.17
CA TYR A 316 -13.75 1.13 8.49
C TYR A 316 -13.48 2.25 9.50
N ASP A 317 -12.67 2.00 10.52
CA ASP A 317 -12.26 3.02 11.48
C ASP A 317 -11.47 4.14 10.81
N LYS A 318 -10.59 3.83 9.85
CA LYS A 318 -9.92 4.86 9.05
C LYS A 318 -10.89 5.66 8.19
N ILE A 319 -11.90 5.00 7.61
CA ILE A 319 -12.93 5.67 6.81
C ILE A 319 -13.74 6.61 7.71
N LYS A 320 -14.23 6.13 8.86
CA LYS A 320 -14.94 6.96 9.85
C LYS A 320 -14.08 8.09 10.40
N ALA A 321 -12.76 7.92 10.47
CA ALA A 321 -11.83 8.98 10.82
C ALA A 321 -11.65 10.04 9.72
N GLY A 322 -12.04 9.77 8.46
CA GLY A 322 -11.96 10.75 7.36
C GLY A 322 -11.34 10.24 6.07
N ALA A 323 -10.87 8.98 6.00
CA ALA A 323 -10.33 8.41 4.78
C ALA A 323 -11.44 8.11 3.76
N SER A 324 -11.24 8.47 2.50
CA SER A 324 -12.11 8.08 1.39
C SER A 324 -11.71 6.74 0.79
N LEU A 325 -10.41 6.42 0.83
CA LEU A 325 -9.81 5.17 0.35
C LEU A 325 -8.83 4.66 1.41
N VAL A 326 -8.44 3.39 1.32
CA VAL A 326 -7.43 2.79 2.18
C VAL A 326 -6.38 2.02 1.39
N GLN A 327 -5.14 1.93 1.90
CA GLN A 327 -4.10 1.08 1.31
C GLN A 327 -3.55 0.04 2.27
N VAL A 328 -3.34 -1.16 1.74
CA VAL A 328 -2.80 -2.32 2.44
C VAL A 328 -1.36 -2.59 2.01
N TYR A 329 -0.52 -3.00 2.97
CA TYR A 329 0.81 -3.57 2.70
C TYR A 329 1.11 -4.70 3.67
N THR A 330 1.31 -4.39 4.95
CA THR A 330 1.84 -5.35 5.93
C THR A 330 0.92 -6.54 6.11
N SER A 331 -0.41 -6.35 6.18
CA SER A 331 -1.32 -7.49 6.31
C SER A 331 -1.27 -8.44 5.11
N PHE A 332 -1.00 -7.95 3.89
CA PHE A 332 -0.77 -8.82 2.72
C PHE A 332 0.44 -9.74 2.93
N THR A 333 1.51 -9.27 3.56
CA THR A 333 2.69 -10.09 3.83
C THR A 333 2.48 -11.11 4.96
N TYR A 334 1.40 -10.98 5.75
CA TYR A 334 1.06 -11.90 6.84
C TYR A 334 -0.11 -12.83 6.47
N ARG A 335 -1.09 -12.35 5.72
CA ARG A 335 -2.36 -13.02 5.42
C ARG A 335 -2.46 -13.49 3.96
N GLY A 336 -1.54 -13.06 3.10
CA GLY A 336 -1.52 -13.38 1.69
C GLY A 336 -2.59 -12.62 0.88
N PRO A 337 -2.68 -12.89 -0.43
CA PRO A 337 -3.64 -12.28 -1.35
C PRO A 337 -5.11 -12.27 -0.88
N PRO A 338 -5.63 -13.32 -0.22
CA PRO A 338 -7.05 -13.37 0.16
C PRO A 338 -7.49 -12.25 1.11
N VAL A 339 -6.56 -11.60 1.82
CA VAL A 339 -6.87 -10.52 2.78
C VAL A 339 -7.65 -9.37 2.15
N ILE A 340 -7.42 -9.08 0.86
CA ILE A 340 -8.12 -8.00 0.16
C ILE A 340 -9.60 -8.32 0.01
N GLY A 341 -9.93 -9.55 -0.41
CA GLY A 341 -11.32 -10.01 -0.49
C GLY A 341 -12.00 -10.00 0.87
N LYS A 342 -11.29 -10.45 1.92
CA LYS A 342 -11.78 -10.42 3.30
C LYS A 342 -12.14 -9.01 3.77
N ILE A 343 -11.22 -8.05 3.63
CA ILE A 343 -11.43 -6.65 4.04
C ILE A 343 -12.67 -6.06 3.34
N LYS A 344 -12.82 -6.29 2.03
CA LYS A 344 -13.98 -5.78 1.27
C LYS A 344 -15.31 -6.36 1.75
N ARG A 345 -15.38 -7.67 2.02
CA ARG A 345 -16.60 -8.30 2.56
C ARG A 345 -16.96 -7.74 3.93
N GLU A 346 -15.98 -7.70 4.83
CA GLU A 346 -16.18 -7.17 6.19
C GLU A 346 -16.61 -5.69 6.16
N LEU A 347 -16.01 -4.85 5.30
CA LEU A 347 -16.41 -3.46 5.09
C LEU A 347 -17.89 -3.34 4.71
N ASN A 348 -18.33 -4.13 3.73
CA ASN A 348 -19.72 -4.13 3.30
C ASN A 348 -20.68 -4.57 4.42
N ASP A 349 -20.29 -5.56 5.22
CA ASP A 349 -21.10 -6.02 6.35
C ASP A 349 -21.24 -4.96 7.45
N MET A 350 -20.17 -4.19 7.71
CA MET A 350 -20.22 -3.06 8.65
C MET A 350 -21.08 -1.90 8.15
N LEU A 351 -21.00 -1.56 6.86
CA LEU A 351 -21.90 -0.56 6.29
C LEU A 351 -23.37 -0.94 6.50
N LYS A 352 -23.72 -2.21 6.23
CA LYS A 352 -25.08 -2.73 6.46
C LYS A 352 -25.48 -2.66 7.92
N LYS A 353 -24.58 -3.07 8.82
CA LYS A 353 -24.81 -3.04 10.28
C LYS A 353 -25.11 -1.62 10.77
N ASP A 354 -24.43 -0.62 10.22
CA ASP A 354 -24.58 0.79 10.59
C ASP A 354 -25.69 1.50 9.80
N GLY A 355 -26.44 0.79 8.95
CA GLY A 355 -27.51 1.34 8.12
C GLY A 355 -27.04 2.30 7.02
N LEU A 356 -25.75 2.24 6.65
CA LEU A 356 -25.14 3.09 5.63
C LEU A 356 -25.27 2.48 4.24
N LYS A 357 -25.56 3.32 3.24
CA LYS A 357 -25.77 2.88 1.85
C LYS A 357 -24.47 2.81 1.06
N SER A 358 -23.48 3.62 1.44
CA SER A 358 -22.21 3.74 0.73
C SER A 358 -21.03 4.05 1.65
N ILE A 359 -19.81 3.80 1.17
CA ILE A 359 -18.58 4.25 1.82
C ILE A 359 -18.60 5.77 2.06
N LYS A 360 -19.15 6.54 1.12
CA LYS A 360 -19.27 8.00 1.24
C LYS A 360 -20.01 8.42 2.51
N ASP A 361 -21.05 7.70 2.90
CA ASP A 361 -21.84 7.99 4.10
C ASP A 361 -21.08 7.70 5.42
N ALA A 362 -19.98 6.95 5.33
CA ALA A 362 -19.12 6.63 6.46
C ALA A 362 -17.92 7.59 6.61
N VAL A 363 -17.51 8.29 5.54
CA VAL A 363 -16.31 9.13 5.55
C VAL A 363 -16.44 10.23 6.61
N GLY A 364 -15.52 10.25 7.57
CA GLY A 364 -15.45 11.31 8.59
C GLY A 364 -16.56 11.26 9.64
N LYS A 365 -17.37 10.20 9.70
CA LYS A 365 -18.51 10.06 10.62
C LYS A 365 -18.14 10.26 12.11
N ASP A 366 -16.90 9.98 12.50
CA ASP A 366 -16.42 10.14 13.89
C ASP A 366 -15.83 11.54 14.19
N THR A 367 -15.83 12.47 13.22
CA THR A 367 -15.05 13.73 13.31
C THR A 367 -15.84 14.98 13.66
N ASN A 368 -17.17 14.94 13.76
CA ASN A 368 -18.06 16.09 14.06
C ASN A 368 -17.87 17.33 13.15
N ILE A 369 -17.19 17.19 12.01
CA ILE A 369 -17.10 18.24 10.99
C ILE A 369 -18.44 18.23 10.24
N ARG A 370 -19.16 19.34 10.30
CA ARG A 370 -20.42 19.53 9.54
C ARG A 370 -20.16 20.02 8.14
#